data_AF-A0A4Y2AL84-F1
#
_entry.id   AF-A0A4Y2AL84-F1
#
_cell.length_a   1.000
_cell.length_b   1.000
_cell.length_c   1.000
_cell.angle_alpha   90.00
_cell.angle_beta   90.00
_cell.angle_gamma   90.00
#
_symmetry.space_group_name_H-M   'P 1'
#
loop_
_entity.id
_entity.type
_entity.pdbx_description
1 polymer ?
#
loop_
_entity_poly.entity_id
_entity_poly.type
_entity_poly.pdbx_seq_one_letter_code
_entity_poly.pdbx_strand_id
1 'polypeptide(L)'
;MKMNLEKKFPTASLGTTVRVHIADVDKGLDDSSNILAVETSVTEDGFYRLGTSEEILKQLYARSQFTLCPKNLLRIEDIPDHEISLRSVAISQSNGSGQGFVKCMCRAKCQDMKWLCLKKVMRCNSKSHSSLPCCNK
;
A
#
# COMPACT_ATOMS: atom_id res chain seq x y z
N MET A 1 11.27 -19.74 22.93
CA MET A 1 10.09 -18.87 23.12
C MET A 1 9.30 -18.82 21.81
N LYS A 2 8.30 -19.68 21.62
CA LYS A 2 7.46 -19.74 20.38
C LYS A 2 5.96 -19.48 20.64
N MET A 3 5.54 -19.40 21.90
CA MET A 3 4.14 -19.55 22.32
C MET A 3 3.28 -18.26 22.33
N ASN A 4 3.75 -17.13 21.80
CA ASN A 4 3.01 -15.85 21.92
C ASN A 4 2.52 -15.24 20.59
N LEU A 5 3.08 -15.62 19.44
CA LEU A 5 2.64 -15.06 18.16
C LEU A 5 1.32 -15.66 17.66
N GLU A 6 1.12 -16.97 17.84
CA GLU A 6 -0.09 -17.66 17.35
C GLU A 6 -1.37 -17.20 18.06
N LYS A 7 -1.27 -16.85 19.35
CA LYS A 7 -2.38 -16.22 20.08
C LYS A 7 -2.69 -14.81 19.59
N LYS A 8 -1.69 -14.10 19.09
CA LYS A 8 -1.81 -12.70 18.65
C LYS A 8 -2.24 -12.59 17.19
N PHE A 9 -1.90 -13.58 16.38
CA PHE A 9 -2.23 -13.62 14.96
C PHE A 9 -2.72 -15.02 14.55
N PRO A 10 -4.05 -15.26 14.53
CA PRO A 10 -4.62 -16.56 14.16
C PRO A 10 -4.31 -16.89 12.70
N THR A 11 -3.99 -18.14 12.38
CA THR A 11 -3.67 -18.56 11.00
C THR A 11 -4.76 -18.15 10.01
N ALA A 12 -4.34 -17.67 8.85
CA ALA A 12 -5.26 -17.38 7.75
C ALA A 12 -5.55 -18.70 7.00
N SER A 13 -6.79 -18.92 6.61
CA SER A 13 -7.16 -20.05 5.74
C SER A 13 -7.16 -19.60 4.29
N LEU A 14 -6.76 -20.48 3.37
CA LEU A 14 -6.84 -20.24 1.93
C LEU A 14 -8.22 -19.69 1.54
N GLY A 15 -8.24 -18.56 0.83
CA GLY A 15 -9.46 -17.86 0.44
C GLY A 15 -10.00 -16.86 1.45
N THR A 16 -9.32 -16.68 2.57
CA THR A 16 -9.71 -15.65 3.54
C THR A 16 -9.36 -14.27 3.02
N THR A 17 -10.31 -13.35 3.08
CA THR A 17 -10.02 -11.93 2.80
C THR A 17 -9.24 -11.33 3.97
N VAL A 18 -8.19 -10.60 3.63
CA VAL A 18 -7.28 -9.92 4.54
C VAL A 18 -7.15 -8.44 4.17
N ARG A 19 -6.66 -7.64 5.11
CA ARG A 19 -6.33 -6.23 4.91
C ARG A 19 -4.82 -6.05 5.05
N VAL A 20 -4.21 -5.51 4.00
CA VAL A 20 -2.78 -5.17 3.96
C VAL A 20 -2.65 -3.66 4.14
N HIS A 21 -1.88 -3.23 5.13
CA HIS A 21 -1.66 -1.81 5.40
C HIS A 21 -0.73 -1.18 4.36
N ILE A 22 -1.12 -0.03 3.83
CA ILE A 22 -0.29 0.78 2.93
C ILE A 22 0.43 1.84 3.75
N ALA A 23 1.75 1.94 3.60
CA ALA A 23 2.51 2.99 4.26
C ALA A 23 2.07 4.38 3.76
N ASP A 24 2.11 5.40 4.62
CA ASP A 24 1.79 6.79 4.24
C ASP A 24 2.60 7.32 3.05
N VAL A 25 3.78 6.72 2.80
CA VAL A 25 4.62 7.07 1.66
C VAL A 25 4.04 6.61 0.32
N ASP A 26 3.13 5.64 0.34
CA ASP A 26 2.63 4.96 -0.86
C ASP A 26 1.17 5.31 -1.17
N LYS A 27 0.53 6.13 -0.32
CA LYS A 27 -0.87 6.53 -0.47
C LYS A 27 -1.01 8.05 -0.45
N GLY A 28 -1.95 8.57 -1.22
CA GLY A 28 -2.41 9.94 -1.17
C GLY A 28 -3.17 10.26 0.14
N LEU A 29 -3.44 11.54 0.37
CA LEU A 29 -4.08 12.01 1.61
C LEU A 29 -5.47 11.40 1.81
N ASP A 30 -6.23 11.26 0.72
CA ASP A 30 -7.61 10.76 0.72
C ASP A 30 -7.69 9.26 0.39
N ASP A 31 -6.54 8.60 0.25
CA ASP A 31 -6.48 7.19 -0.08
C ASP A 31 -6.67 6.31 1.15
N SER A 32 -7.33 5.18 0.92
CA SER A 32 -7.53 4.16 1.95
C SER A 32 -6.19 3.68 2.50
N SER A 33 -6.10 3.51 3.83
CA SER A 33 -4.87 3.01 4.46
C SER A 33 -4.65 1.51 4.27
N ASN A 34 -5.61 0.80 3.67
CA ASN A 34 -5.55 -0.65 3.55
C ASN A 34 -6.09 -1.10 2.20
N ILE A 35 -5.40 -2.08 1.61
CA ILE A 35 -5.86 -2.84 0.44
C ILE A 35 -6.52 -4.12 0.93
N LEU A 36 -7.64 -4.49 0.30
CA LEU A 36 -8.24 -5.81 0.46
C LEU A 36 -7.50 -6.80 -0.44
N ALA A 37 -7.09 -7.91 0.15
CA ALA A 37 -6.47 -9.02 -0.54
C ALA A 37 -7.09 -10.34 -0.06
N VAL A 38 -6.85 -11.43 -0.78
CA VAL A 38 -7.17 -12.78 -0.36
C VAL A 38 -5.87 -13.54 -0.13
N GLU A 39 -5.88 -14.49 0.79
CA GLU A 39 -4.81 -15.48 0.85
C GLU A 39 -4.91 -16.47 -0.32
N THR A 40 -3.86 -16.53 -1.14
CA THR A 40 -3.77 -17.43 -2.28
C THR A 40 -3.01 -18.70 -1.94
N SER A 41 -1.87 -18.59 -1.26
CA SER A 41 -1.05 -19.74 -0.85
C SER A 41 -0.06 -19.39 0.26
N VAL A 42 0.52 -20.41 0.89
CA VAL A 42 1.59 -20.29 1.89
C VAL A 42 2.84 -21.00 1.38
N THR A 43 4.00 -20.35 1.48
CA THR A 43 5.29 -20.94 1.10
C THR A 43 5.79 -21.91 2.17
N GLU A 44 6.74 -22.78 1.81
CA GLU A 44 7.36 -23.74 2.75
C GLU A 44 8.01 -23.03 3.96
N ASP A 45 8.52 -21.81 3.75
CA ASP A 45 9.10 -20.97 4.80
C ASP A 45 8.05 -20.29 5.71
N GLY A 46 6.76 -20.48 5.46
CA GLY A 46 5.67 -19.93 6.26
C GLY A 46 5.28 -18.48 5.93
N PHE A 47 5.65 -17.98 4.74
CA PHE A 47 5.17 -16.69 4.25
C PHE A 47 3.93 -16.84 3.38
N TYR A 48 3.09 -15.80 3.37
CA TYR A 48 1.80 -15.79 2.68
C TYR A 48 1.91 -15.05 1.35
N ARG A 49 1.39 -15.66 0.28
CA ARG A 49 1.06 -15.00 -0.99
C ARG A 49 -0.35 -14.46 -0.92
N LEU A 50 -0.50 -13.19 -1.29
CA LEU A 50 -1.75 -12.47 -1.23
C LEU A 50 -2.15 -11.99 -2.62
N GLY A 51 -3.40 -12.19 -3.00
CA GLY A 51 -3.99 -11.73 -4.25
C GLY A 51 -4.96 -10.58 -4.02
N THR A 52 -5.00 -9.60 -4.92
CA THR A 52 -6.01 -8.52 -4.90
C THR A 52 -7.04 -8.76 -6.01
N SER A 53 -8.11 -7.98 -6.06
CA SER A 53 -9.05 -8.04 -7.19
C SER A 53 -8.42 -7.69 -8.55
N GLU A 54 -7.23 -7.10 -8.53
CA GLU A 54 -6.47 -6.75 -9.73
C GLU A 54 -5.51 -7.86 -10.10
N GLU A 55 -4.57 -8.21 -9.21
CA GLU A 55 -3.47 -9.15 -9.48
C GLU A 55 -2.87 -9.70 -8.17
N ILE A 56 -1.94 -10.66 -8.26
CA ILE A 56 -1.17 -11.22 -7.15
C ILE A 56 -0.08 -10.24 -6.70
N LEU A 57 0.01 -10.02 -5.38
CA LEU A 57 1.07 -9.17 -4.83
C LEU A 57 2.42 -9.85 -4.92
N LYS A 58 3.39 -9.17 -5.55
CA LYS A 58 4.77 -9.65 -5.73
C LYS A 58 5.51 -9.93 -4.41
N GLN A 59 5.18 -9.19 -3.36
CA GLN A 59 5.81 -9.35 -2.05
C GLN A 59 5.16 -10.48 -1.25
N LEU A 60 5.97 -11.25 -0.53
CA LEU A 60 5.51 -12.22 0.46
C LEU A 60 5.27 -11.55 1.82
N TYR A 61 4.23 -11.99 2.53
CA TYR A 61 3.83 -11.38 3.79
C TYR A 61 4.02 -12.34 4.96
N ALA A 62 4.59 -11.84 6.05
CA ALA A 62 4.49 -12.52 7.33
C ALA A 62 3.08 -12.33 7.89
N ARG A 63 2.60 -13.28 8.69
CA ARG A 63 1.25 -13.23 9.28
C ARG A 63 0.97 -11.93 10.04
N SER A 64 1.97 -11.32 10.68
CA SER A 64 1.83 -10.06 11.43
C SER A 64 1.68 -8.80 10.56
N GLN A 65 1.89 -8.90 9.24
CA GLN A 65 1.86 -7.76 8.32
C GLN A 65 0.45 -7.46 7.77
N PHE A 66 -0.53 -8.31 8.06
CA PHE A 66 -1.90 -8.16 7.61
C PHE A 66 -2.89 -8.57 8.70
N THR A 67 -4.14 -8.14 8.53
CA THR A 67 -5.24 -8.46 9.44
C THR A 67 -6.32 -9.24 8.71
N LEU A 68 -6.98 -10.18 9.39
CA LEU A 68 -8.09 -10.92 8.79
C LEU A 68 -9.33 -10.05 8.73
N CYS A 69 -10.07 -10.14 7.63
CA CYS A 69 -11.42 -9.60 7.57
C CYS A 69 -12.39 -10.58 8.25
N PRO A 70 -13.40 -10.09 9.00
CA PRO A 70 -14.45 -10.94 9.55
C PRO A 70 -15.35 -11.59 8.48
N LYS A 71 -15.37 -11.01 7.27
CA LYS A 71 -16.15 -11.47 6.13
C LYS A 71 -15.23 -11.63 4.92
N ASN A 72 -15.48 -12.66 4.13
CA ASN A 72 -14.84 -12.82 2.83
C ASN A 72 -15.53 -11.93 1.81
N LEU A 73 -14.81 -10.91 1.35
CA LEU A 73 -15.28 -9.93 0.37
C LEU A 73 -14.74 -10.24 -1.03
N LEU A 74 -13.63 -10.97 -1.10
CA LEU A 74 -12.98 -11.39 -2.33
C LEU A 74 -12.98 -12.93 -2.42
N ARG A 75 -13.07 -13.42 -3.65
CA ARG A 75 -12.96 -14.83 -4.00
C ARG A 75 -11.63 -15.07 -4.67
N ILE A 76 -11.04 -16.26 -4.49
CA ILE A 76 -9.74 -16.58 -5.08
C ILE A 76 -9.86 -16.73 -6.60
N GLU A 77 -10.99 -17.27 -7.06
CA GLU A 77 -11.21 -17.56 -8.47
C GLU A 77 -11.27 -16.29 -9.33
N ASP A 78 -11.57 -15.14 -8.73
CA ASP A 78 -11.68 -13.85 -9.40
C ASP A 78 -10.33 -13.12 -9.52
N ILE A 79 -9.22 -13.73 -9.07
CA ILE A 79 -7.90 -13.08 -9.02
C ILE A 79 -7.04 -13.49 -10.23
N PRO A 80 -6.63 -12.52 -11.06
CA PRO A 80 -5.72 -12.76 -12.18
C PRO A 80 -4.34 -13.24 -11.73
N ASP A 81 -3.77 -14.20 -12.47
CA ASP A 81 -2.44 -14.77 -12.23
C ASP A 81 -1.33 -13.91 -12.86
N HIS A 82 -1.27 -12.64 -12.45
CA HIS A 82 -0.24 -11.68 -12.80
C HIS A 82 0.34 -11.05 -11.53
N GLU A 83 1.57 -10.54 -11.60
CA GLU A 83 2.24 -9.96 -10.43
C GLU A 83 2.22 -8.42 -10.45
N ILE A 84 1.68 -7.84 -9.38
CA ILE A 84 1.64 -6.40 -9.16
C ILE A 84 2.35 -6.00 -7.85
N SER A 85 2.87 -4.78 -7.82
CA SER A 85 3.41 -4.20 -6.59
C SER A 85 2.29 -3.63 -5.71
N LEU A 86 2.45 -3.68 -4.39
CA LEU A 86 1.47 -3.09 -3.45
C LEU A 86 1.25 -1.59 -3.73
N ARG A 87 2.30 -0.88 -4.13
CA ARG A 87 2.23 0.55 -4.49
C ARG A 87 1.38 0.76 -5.75
N SER A 88 1.54 -0.08 -6.77
CA SER A 88 0.75 0.03 -8.00
C SER A 88 -0.74 -0.17 -7.73
N VAL A 89 -1.08 -1.13 -6.86
CA VAL A 89 -2.46 -1.35 -6.41
C VAL A 89 -2.98 -0.15 -5.60
N ALA A 90 -2.15 0.42 -4.73
CA ALA A 90 -2.55 1.62 -3.97
C ALA A 90 -2.85 2.82 -4.91
N ILE A 91 -2.07 2.96 -5.98
CA ILE A 91 -2.25 4.00 -7.00
C ILE A 91 -3.54 3.76 -7.79
N SER A 92 -3.81 2.52 -8.23
CA SER A 92 -5.02 2.20 -9.01
C SER A 92 -6.31 2.33 -8.22
N GLN A 93 -6.28 2.06 -6.91
CA GLN A 93 -7.42 2.21 -5.99
C GLN A 93 -7.57 3.62 -5.41
N SER A 94 -6.67 4.55 -5.77
CA SER A 94 -6.75 5.94 -5.32
C SER A 94 -7.93 6.65 -5.98
N ASN A 95 -8.77 7.31 -5.15
CA ASN A 95 -9.82 8.21 -5.62
C ASN A 95 -9.27 9.58 -6.05
N GLY A 96 -8.01 9.86 -5.73
CA GLY A 96 -7.33 11.11 -6.01
C GLY A 96 -6.28 10.98 -7.10
N SER A 97 -5.15 11.65 -6.92
CA SER A 97 -4.05 11.61 -7.89
C SER A 97 -3.21 10.33 -7.84
N GLY A 98 -3.46 9.42 -6.89
CA GLY A 98 -2.60 8.26 -6.60
C GLY A 98 -1.17 8.62 -6.19
N GLN A 99 -0.85 9.91 -6.07
CA GLN A 99 0.50 10.33 -5.73
C GLN A 99 0.73 10.04 -4.25
N GLY A 100 1.44 8.95 -3.98
CA GLY A 100 2.11 8.74 -2.70
C GLY A 100 3.04 9.90 -2.34
N PHE A 101 3.76 9.77 -1.23
CA PHE A 101 4.75 10.74 -0.79
C PHE A 101 5.91 10.87 -1.80
N VAL A 102 5.78 11.82 -2.71
CA VAL A 102 6.91 12.28 -3.51
C VAL A 102 7.58 13.41 -2.74
N LYS A 103 8.70 13.10 -2.09
CA LYS A 103 9.56 14.12 -1.49
C LYS A 103 10.10 15.00 -2.61
N CYS A 104 9.53 16.18 -2.77
CA CYS A 104 10.13 17.16 -3.66
C CYS A 104 11.49 17.59 -3.05
N MET A 105 12.54 17.68 -3.86
CA MET A 105 13.85 18.18 -3.40
C MET A 105 13.90 19.71 -3.34
N CYS A 106 12.74 20.34 -3.13
CA CYS A 106 12.59 21.77 -3.22
C CYS A 106 13.16 22.47 -2.00
N ARG A 107 14.21 23.27 -2.21
CA ARG A 107 14.85 24.08 -1.15
C ARG A 107 14.26 25.50 -1.03
N ALA A 108 13.25 25.83 -1.83
CA ALA A 108 12.59 27.14 -1.89
C ALA A 108 11.08 26.99 -2.10
N LYS A 109 10.37 28.12 -2.25
CA LYS A 109 8.89 28.26 -2.27
C LYS A 109 8.13 27.51 -3.40
N CYS A 110 8.78 26.67 -4.21
CA CYS A 110 8.15 25.95 -5.34
C CYS A 110 7.35 26.88 -6.27
N GLN A 111 7.98 27.96 -6.75
CA GLN A 111 7.34 28.93 -7.65
C GLN A 111 7.77 28.77 -9.12
N ASP A 112 9.00 28.32 -9.36
CA ASP A 112 9.55 28.21 -10.72
C ASP A 112 9.60 26.77 -11.23
N MET A 113 9.48 26.59 -12.55
CA MET A 113 9.62 25.31 -13.27
C MET A 113 10.99 24.63 -13.09
N LYS A 114 11.92 25.22 -12.33
CA LYS A 114 13.15 24.56 -11.87
C LYS A 114 12.85 23.35 -10.99
N TRP A 115 11.74 23.38 -10.25
CA TRP A 115 11.40 22.37 -9.26
C TRP A 115 10.67 21.18 -9.88
N LEU A 116 11.06 19.97 -9.48
CA LEU A 116 10.44 18.71 -9.92
C LEU A 116 8.93 18.72 -9.68
N CYS A 117 8.50 19.37 -8.59
CA CYS A 117 7.10 19.41 -8.24
C CYS A 117 6.21 20.10 -9.28
N LEU A 118 6.68 21.24 -9.81
CA LEU A 118 5.98 21.98 -10.86
C LEU A 118 6.09 21.26 -12.21
N LYS A 119 7.27 20.72 -12.55
CA LYS A 119 7.49 19.98 -13.80
C LYS A 119 6.58 18.76 -13.94
N LYS A 120 6.33 18.05 -12.83
CA LYS A 120 5.48 16.85 -12.80
C LYS A 120 4.04 17.16 -12.41
N VAL A 121 3.67 18.45 -12.29
CA VAL A 121 2.31 18.88 -11.90
C VAL A 121 1.85 18.18 -10.61
N MET A 122 2.76 18.10 -9.64
CA MET A 122 2.58 17.40 -8.36
C MET A 122 2.57 18.40 -7.20
N ARG A 123 1.76 18.12 -6.18
CA ARG A 123 1.61 18.98 -4.99
C ARG A 123 2.58 18.59 -3.88
N CYS A 124 3.10 19.58 -3.17
CA CYS A 124 4.02 19.41 -2.05
C CYS A 124 3.25 19.21 -0.74
N ASN A 125 3.49 18.11 -0.03
CA ASN A 125 2.92 17.90 1.30
C ASN A 125 3.78 18.51 2.43
N SER A 126 3.29 18.45 3.66
CA SER A 126 3.97 18.98 4.87
C SER A 126 5.32 18.33 5.17
N LYS A 127 5.56 17.10 4.70
CA LYS A 127 6.82 16.36 4.86
C LYS A 127 7.85 16.68 3.76
N SER A 128 7.45 17.42 2.72
CA SER A 128 8.34 17.82 1.61
C SER A 128 9.28 18.98 1.94
N HIS A 129 8.93 19.79 2.94
CA HIS A 129 9.73 20.93 3.38
C HIS A 129 9.93 20.86 4.89
N SER A 130 11.17 20.97 5.35
CA SER A 130 11.52 21.10 6.77
C SER A 130 11.16 22.50 7.28
N SER A 131 9.87 22.83 7.29
CA SER A 131 9.30 24.10 7.77
C SER A 131 9.47 25.33 6.86
N LEU A 132 9.94 25.17 5.62
CA LEU A 132 9.96 26.26 4.64
C LEU A 132 8.57 26.52 4.05
N PRO A 133 8.21 27.80 3.78
CA PRO A 133 6.95 28.12 3.11
C PRO A 133 6.94 27.53 1.70
N CYS A 134 5.82 26.92 1.31
CA CYS A 134 5.61 26.33 -0.01
C CYS A 134 4.34 26.90 -0.64
N CYS A 135 4.45 27.39 -1.88
CA CYS A 135 3.33 27.93 -2.65
C CYS A 135 2.62 26.85 -3.49
N ASN A 136 3.19 25.66 -3.60
CA ASN A 136 2.66 24.55 -4.39
C ASN A 136 2.17 23.41 -3.49
N LYS A 137 1.25 23.70 -2.57
CA LYS A 137 0.63 22.71 -1.67
C LYS A 137 -0.54 21.98 -2.33
#